data_AF-A0A8T5QZI8-F1
#
_entry.id   AF-A0A8T5QZI8-F1
#
_cell.length_a   1.000
_cell.length_b   1.000
_cell.length_c   1.000
_cell.angle_alpha   90.00
_cell.angle_beta   90.00
_cell.angle_gamma   90.00
#
_symmetry.space_group_name_H-M   'P 1'
#
loop_
_entity.id
_entity.type
_entity.pdbx_description
1 polymer ?
#
loop_
_entity_poly.entity_id
_entity_poly.type
_entity_poly.pdbx_seq_one_letter_code
_entity_poly.pdbx_strand_id
1 'polypeptide(L)' 'MGEKIKTILKGKLFNTNFEIELNHPPFRGLDEQVHIQSDKFRIEIDKNEYLQYAMSVLLARKNLKILKKIE' A
#
# COMPACT_ATOMS: atom_id res chain seq x y z
N MET A 1 12.41 -5.74 -12.62
CA MET A 1 11.34 -5.69 -11.59
C MET A 1 11.86 -6.37 -10.35
N GLY A 2 11.53 -5.82 -9.20
CA GLY A 2 11.73 -6.47 -7.92
C GLY A 2 11.12 -7.87 -7.87
N GLU A 3 11.83 -8.83 -7.31
CA GLU A 3 11.28 -10.18 -7.10
C GLU A 3 10.25 -10.13 -5.96
N LYS A 4 9.10 -10.78 -6.17
CA LYS A 4 8.02 -10.84 -5.17
C LYS A 4 8.48 -11.65 -3.96
N ILE A 5 8.50 -11.01 -2.80
CA ILE A 5 8.80 -11.67 -1.51
C ILE A 5 7.54 -12.39 -1.02
N LYS A 6 6.43 -11.65 -0.92
CA LYS A 6 5.13 -12.23 -0.52
C LYS A 6 3.96 -11.36 -0.90
N THR A 7 2.78 -11.97 -1.01
CA THR A 7 1.52 -11.23 -1.04
C THR A 7 1.10 -10.89 0.38
N ILE A 8 0.86 -9.61 0.66
CA ILE A 8 0.39 -9.10 1.95
C ILE A 8 -1.13 -9.25 2.04
N LEU A 9 -1.84 -8.88 0.96
CA LEU A 9 -3.29 -8.89 0.93
C LEU A 9 -3.79 -9.14 -0.49
N LYS A 10 -4.89 -9.88 -0.61
CA LYS A 10 -5.69 -9.99 -1.83
C LYS A 10 -7.10 -9.50 -1.54
N GLY A 11 -7.69 -8.79 -2.48
CA GLY A 11 -9.03 -8.25 -2.29
C GLY A 11 -9.73 -7.91 -3.59
N LYS A 12 -11.01 -7.55 -3.46
CA LYS A 12 -11.87 -7.11 -4.57
C LYS A 12 -12.59 -5.82 -4.19
N LEU A 13 -12.60 -4.86 -5.09
CA LEU A 13 -13.17 -3.51 -4.99
C LEU A 13 -13.87 -3.32 -6.32
N PHE A 14 -15.19 -3.16 -6.25
CA PHE A 14 -16.05 -3.25 -7.42
C PHE A 14 -15.83 -4.58 -8.17
N ASN A 15 -15.44 -4.53 -9.45
CA ASN A 15 -15.24 -5.70 -10.30
C ASN A 15 -13.76 -6.02 -10.59
N THR A 16 -12.83 -5.37 -9.90
CA THR A 16 -11.39 -5.59 -10.09
C THR A 16 -10.81 -6.31 -8.88
N ASN A 17 -9.91 -7.26 -9.12
CA ASN A 17 -9.10 -7.88 -8.08
C ASN A 17 -7.82 -7.05 -7.91
N PHE A 18 -7.38 -6.87 -6.66
CA PHE A 18 -6.05 -6.31 -6.37
C PHE A 18 -5.28 -7.24 -5.45
N GLU A 19 -3.97 -7.15 -5.61
CA GLU A 19 -2.99 -7.74 -4.73
C GLU A 19 -2.07 -6.63 -4.21
N ILE A 20 -1.84 -6.64 -2.90
CA ILE A 20 -0.80 -5.84 -2.26
C ILE A 20 0.36 -6.79 -1.97
N GLU A 21 1.54 -6.44 -2.43
CA GLU A 21 2.71 -7.31 -2.42
C GLU A 21 3.91 -6.59 -1.81
N LEU A 22 4.74 -7.35 -1.09
CA LEU A 22 6.08 -6.90 -0.72
C LEU A 22 7.09 -7.48 -1.72
N ASN A 23 7.95 -6.64 -2.25
CA ASN A 23 8.90 -6.98 -3.30
C ASN A 23 10.31 -6.52 -2.91
N HIS A 24 11.31 -7.25 -3.40
CA HIS A 24 12.69 -6.77 -3.39
C HIS A 24 12.81 -5.53 -4.29
N PRO A 25 13.77 -4.62 -4.03
CA PRO A 25 14.05 -3.53 -4.97
C PRO A 25 14.65 -4.06 -6.29
N PRO A 26 14.55 -3.29 -7.38
CA PRO A 26 15.20 -3.62 -8.65
C PRO A 26 16.73 -3.53 -8.61
N PHE A 27 17.29 -2.78 -7.66
CA PHE A 27 18.74 -2.61 -7.48
C PHE A 27 19.15 -2.92 -6.04
N ARG A 28 20.35 -3.48 -5.87
CA ARG A 28 20.92 -3.78 -4.54
C ARG A 28 21.16 -2.48 -3.77
N GLY A 29 20.86 -2.50 -2.47
CA GLY A 29 21.08 -1.37 -1.55
C GLY A 29 19.90 -0.41 -1.40
N LEU A 30 18.80 -0.66 -2.09
CA LEU A 30 17.54 0.07 -1.89
C LEU A 30 16.64 -0.67 -0.89
N ASP A 31 15.64 0.03 -0.37
CA ASP A 31 14.63 -0.57 0.50
C ASP A 31 13.68 -1.46 -0.30
N GLU A 32 13.01 -2.39 0.40
CA GLU A 32 11.91 -3.16 -0.17
C GLU A 32 10.78 -2.24 -0.69
N GLN A 33 10.00 -2.75 -1.64
CA GLN A 33 8.93 -2.01 -2.28
C GLN A 33 7.58 -2.67 -2.04
N VAL A 34 6.56 -1.85 -1.79
CA VAL A 34 5.17 -2.26 -1.73
C VAL A 34 4.53 -2.01 -3.08
N HIS A 35 4.00 -3.06 -3.68
CA HIS A 35 3.26 -2.94 -4.93
C HIS A 35 1.77 -3.11 -4.67
N ILE A 36 0.97 -2.17 -5.16
CA ILE A 36 -0.49 -2.29 -5.21
C ILE A 36 -0.85 -2.55 -6.66
N GLN A 37 -1.32 -3.75 -6.96
CA GLN A 37 -1.47 -4.23 -8.33
C GLN A 37 -2.88 -4.68 -8.62
N SER A 38 -3.36 -4.40 -9.82
CA SER A 38 -4.60 -4.92 -10.39
C SER A 38 -4.37 -5.33 -11.85
N ASP A 39 -5.44 -5.76 -12.52
CA ASP A 39 -5.45 -6.00 -13.96
C ASP A 39 -5.23 -4.72 -14.80
N LYS A 40 -5.52 -3.54 -14.24
CA LYS A 40 -5.48 -2.25 -14.96
C LYS A 40 -4.30 -1.36 -14.62
N PHE A 41 -3.80 -1.44 -13.40
CA PHE A 41 -2.72 -0.56 -12.95
C PHE A 41 -1.86 -1.22 -11.89
N ARG A 42 -0.64 -0.69 -11.76
CA ARG A 42 0.31 -1.02 -10.71
C ARG A 42 0.87 0.28 -10.15
N ILE A 43 0.91 0.37 -8.82
CA ILE A 43 1.61 1.42 -8.09
C ILE A 43 2.75 0.74 -7.35
N GLU A 44 3.97 1.26 -7.52
CA GLU A 44 5.18 0.81 -6.82
C GLU A 44 5.60 1.94 -5.88
N ILE A 45 5.78 1.62 -4.60
CA ILE A 45 6.07 2.59 -3.54
C ILE A 45 7.18 2.02 -2.66
N ASP A 46 8.17 2.82 -2.28
CA ASP A 46 9.17 2.37 -1.31
C ASP A 46 8.50 2.06 0.04
N LYS A 47 8.93 0.99 0.72
CA LYS A 47 8.27 0.49 1.94
C LYS A 47 8.13 1.57 3.01
N ASN A 48 9.18 2.38 3.20
CA ASN A 48 9.18 3.44 4.22
C ASN A 48 8.17 4.54 3.89
N GLU A 49 8.05 4.94 2.62
CA GLU A 49 7.04 5.90 2.18
C GLU A 49 5.62 5.35 2.29
N TYR A 50 5.42 4.09 1.90
CA TYR A 50 4.13 3.42 2.07
C TYR A 50 3.65 3.43 3.53
N LEU A 51 4.55 3.15 4.48
CA LEU A 51 4.24 3.20 5.91
C LEU A 51 3.89 4.62 6.38
N GLN A 52 4.60 5.64 5.88
CA GLN A 52 4.27 7.03 6.19
C GLN A 52 2.87 7.39 5.69
N TYR A 53 2.52 7.04 4.44
CA TYR A 53 1.18 7.27 3.90
C TYR A 53 0.10 6.55 4.70
N ALA A 54 0.33 5.28 5.05
CA ALA A 54 -0.61 4.50 5.85
C ALA A 54 -0.88 5.17 7.20
N MET A 55 0.17 5.64 7.89
CA MET A 55 0.02 6.37 9.15
C MET A 55 -0.72 7.70 8.98
N SER A 56 -0.45 8.45 7.91
CA SER A 56 -1.16 9.69 7.60
C SER A 56 -2.66 9.46 7.38
N VAL A 57 -3.05 8.38 6.68
CA VAL A 57 -4.46 8.02 6.48
C VAL A 57 -5.15 7.68 7.81
N LEU A 58 -4.48 6.95 8.70
CA LEU A 58 -5.01 6.61 10.02
C LEU A 58 -5.24 7.88 10.87
N LEU A 59 -4.30 8.82 10.86
CA LEU A 59 -4.44 10.09 11.56
C LEU A 59 -5.57 10.94 10.94
N ALA A 60 -5.65 11.01 9.62
CA ALA A 60 -6.72 11.72 8.92
C ALA A 60 -8.11 11.16 9.28
N ARG A 61 -8.24 9.82 9.36
CA ARG A 61 -9.47 9.17 9.81
C ARG A 61 -9.84 9.57 11.25
N LYS A 62 -8.88 9.59 12.17
CA LYS A 62 -9.10 10.03 13.55
C LYS A 62 -9.57 11.49 13.59
N ASN A 63 -8.90 12.37 12.86
CA ASN A 63 -9.25 13.79 12.82
C ASN A 63 -10.65 14.01 12.21
N LEU A 64 -11.00 13.26 11.17
CA LEU A 64 -12.33 13.33 10.56
C LEU A 64 -13.44 12.92 11.54
N LYS A 65 -13.22 11.87 12.33
CA LYS A 65 -14.16 11.44 13.38
C LYS A 65 -14.41 12.54 14.42
N ILE A 66 -13.32 13.17 14.90
CA ILE A 66 -13.38 14.29 15.85
C ILE A 66 -14.18 15.45 15.26
N LEU A 67 -13.87 15.85 14.01
CA LEU A 67 -14.58 16.94 13.33
C LEU A 67 -16.08 16.65 13.16
N LYS A 68 -16.44 15.39 12.90
CA LYS A 68 -17.84 14.97 12.77
C LYS A 68 -18.54 14.71 14.11
N LYS A 69 -17.82 14.73 15.23
CA LYS A 69 -18.32 14.35 16.57
C LYS A 69 -18.89 12.92 16.61
N ILE A 70 -18.23 12.00 15.91
CA ILE A 70 -18.61 10.58 15.84
C ILE A 70 -17.41 9.80 16.36
N GLU A 71 -17.37 9.50 17.66
CA GLU A 71 -16.33 8.63 18.25
C GLU A 71 -16.46 7.19 17.74
#